data_AF-A0A7W0M569-F1
#
_entry.id   AF-A0A7W0M569-F1
#
_cell.length_a   1.000
_cell.length_b   1.000
_cell.length_c   1.000
_cell.angle_alpha   90.00
_cell.angle_beta   90.00
_cell.angle_gamma   90.00
#
_symmetry.space_group_name_H-M   'P 1'
#
loop_
_entity.id
_entity.type
_entity.pdbx_description
1 polymer ?
#
loop_
_entity_poly.entity_id
_entity_poly.type
_entity_poly.pdbx_seq_one_letter_code
_entity_poly.pdbx_strand_id
1 'polypeptide(L)'
;MPKKLTVVVSQSQGKNPAKARLEEEIAAALLFDPEIDVSLVPHLYDMHADHSGLLFLRSVAEPLVFLSWLYPRATRWTLDRQGVKGQEGTTLLRSEGEDEDADENDEAEESQSAGIGSQGQVPKRRIWCLDLRAYNDAQVYLDEIKRIGAEQSMPTIGLSLSLNGGPHRHRIAPYLEPQKLLSNGKHEPGASTSGVSARPAIELEPTKRRWYPVIDYSRCTNCMECIDFCLFGVYGLDHSGSILVEQQDNCKKGCPACSRVCPANAIIFPQHKTPAIAGANGEVTNLKIDLSKLFGGEEKDPLAMAVAERDAELVADGREAVGMAVGIPKRQTGSDKPRDALDDLIDGLDSFEL
;
A
#
# COMPACT_ATOMS: atom_id res chain seq x y z
N MET A 1 8.49 -30.49 0.77
CA MET A 1 9.57 -29.51 0.61
C MET A 1 9.38 -28.50 1.71
N PRO A 2 10.44 -28.08 2.42
CA PRO A 2 10.31 -26.97 3.37
C PRO A 2 9.72 -25.77 2.62
N LYS A 3 8.73 -25.10 3.21
CA LYS A 3 8.15 -23.89 2.61
C LYS A 3 9.23 -22.83 2.61
N LYS A 4 9.67 -22.39 1.43
CA LYS A 4 10.63 -21.31 1.31
C LYS A 4 9.94 -19.99 1.56
N LEU A 5 10.58 -19.11 2.32
CA LEU A 5 10.13 -17.73 2.50
C LEU A 5 10.54 -16.92 1.27
N THR A 6 9.60 -16.28 0.59
CA THR A 6 9.95 -15.37 -0.50
C THR A 6 10.20 -13.98 0.07
N VAL A 7 11.35 -13.39 -0.24
CA VAL A 7 11.72 -12.03 0.16
C VAL A 7 11.84 -11.18 -1.10
N VAL A 8 11.11 -10.07 -1.16
CA VAL A 8 11.15 -9.15 -2.28
C VAL A 8 11.59 -7.77 -1.81
N VAL A 9 12.62 -7.23 -2.46
CA VAL A 9 13.07 -5.85 -2.25
C VAL A 9 12.53 -4.99 -3.39
N SER A 10 11.66 -4.04 -3.05
CA SER A 10 11.19 -3.01 -3.98
C SER A 10 12.15 -1.83 -3.98
N GLN A 11 12.80 -1.64 -5.12
CA GLN A 11 13.89 -0.68 -5.25
C GLN A 11 13.43 0.77 -5.11
N SER A 12 14.35 1.60 -4.63
CA SER A 12 14.13 3.04 -4.48
C SER A 12 13.96 3.76 -5.82
N GLN A 13 13.29 4.89 -5.69
CA GLN A 13 13.10 5.85 -6.74
C GLN A 13 14.38 6.66 -7.01
N GLY A 14 15.02 6.44 -8.17
CA GLY A 14 16.13 7.28 -8.64
C GLY A 14 17.51 6.68 -8.38
N LYS A 15 18.54 7.51 -8.18
CA LYS A 15 19.95 7.11 -8.08
C LYS A 15 20.57 7.47 -6.73
N ASN A 16 19.84 7.29 -5.63
CA ASN A 16 20.41 7.54 -4.30
C ASN A 16 21.36 6.38 -3.93
N PRO A 17 22.67 6.62 -3.80
CA PRO A 17 23.65 5.55 -3.57
C PRO A 17 23.50 4.89 -2.20
N ALA A 18 23.03 5.61 -1.18
CA ALA A 18 22.82 5.03 0.15
C ALA A 18 21.66 4.02 0.14
N LYS A 19 20.57 4.36 -0.58
CA LYS A 19 19.42 3.47 -0.74
C LYS A 19 19.77 2.23 -1.55
N ALA A 20 20.43 2.42 -2.69
CA ALA A 20 20.90 1.32 -3.53
C ALA A 20 21.83 0.37 -2.76
N ARG A 21 22.75 0.93 -1.97
CA ARG A 21 23.65 0.15 -1.11
C ARG A 21 22.89 -0.70 -0.08
N LEU A 22 21.90 -0.14 0.60
CA LEU A 22 21.08 -0.89 1.57
C LEU A 22 20.32 -2.03 0.88
N GLU A 23 19.71 -1.76 -0.27
CA GLU A 23 19.00 -2.77 -1.08
C GLU A 23 19.95 -3.91 -1.50
N GLU A 24 21.15 -3.57 -1.98
CA GLU A 24 22.18 -4.52 -2.40
C GLU A 24 22.72 -5.35 -1.23
N GLU A 25 23.00 -4.73 -0.08
CA GLU A 25 23.49 -5.43 1.11
C GLU A 25 22.48 -6.46 1.63
N ILE A 26 21.19 -6.10 1.68
CA ILE A 26 20.12 -7.04 2.07
C ILE A 26 20.00 -8.17 1.04
N ALA A 27 19.92 -7.84 -0.26
CA ALA A 27 19.74 -8.85 -1.29
C ALA A 27 20.93 -9.82 -1.38
N ALA A 28 22.15 -9.32 -1.27
CA ALA A 28 23.37 -10.12 -1.31
C ALA A 28 23.49 -11.06 -0.11
N ALA A 29 23.09 -10.61 1.10
CA ALA A 29 23.11 -11.43 2.29
C ALA A 29 22.13 -12.61 2.22
N LEU A 30 20.97 -12.42 1.57
CA LEU A 30 19.93 -13.45 1.45
C LEU A 30 20.15 -14.44 0.30
N LEU A 31 20.98 -14.09 -0.69
CA LEU A 31 21.16 -14.87 -1.92
C LEU A 31 21.66 -16.31 -1.67
N PHE A 32 22.41 -16.53 -0.59
CA PHE A 32 23.00 -17.82 -0.25
C PHE A 32 22.23 -18.59 0.81
N ASP A 33 21.14 -18.04 1.33
CA ASP A 33 20.30 -18.72 2.31
C ASP A 33 19.43 -19.77 1.58
N PRO A 34 19.56 -21.08 1.91
CA PRO A 34 18.82 -22.13 1.21
C PRO A 34 17.31 -22.11 1.48
N GLU A 35 16.87 -21.47 2.56
CA GLU A 35 15.48 -21.40 3.02
C GLU A 35 14.73 -20.17 2.47
N ILE A 36 15.46 -19.23 1.87
CA ILE A 36 14.93 -17.96 1.36
C ILE A 36 15.04 -17.92 -0.17
N ASP A 37 14.02 -17.36 -0.81
CA ASP A 37 14.04 -16.99 -2.22
C ASP A 37 14.00 -15.47 -2.33
N VAL A 38 15.09 -14.84 -2.77
CA VAL A 38 15.20 -13.38 -2.85
C VAL A 38 14.97 -12.89 -4.27
N SER A 39 14.18 -11.83 -4.42
CA SER A 39 13.90 -11.19 -5.71
C SER A 39 13.90 -9.67 -5.60
N LEU A 40 14.26 -9.01 -6.70
CA LEU A 40 14.22 -7.55 -6.83
C LEU A 40 13.09 -7.16 -7.78
N VAL A 41 12.36 -6.11 -7.43
CA VAL A 41 11.36 -5.50 -8.31
C VAL A 41 11.56 -3.99 -8.36
N PRO A 42 11.11 -3.30 -9.43
CA PRO A 42 11.06 -1.84 -9.43
C PRO A 42 10.21 -1.30 -8.26
N HIS A 43 10.24 0.02 -8.11
CA HIS A 43 9.44 0.69 -7.10
C HIS A 43 7.95 0.31 -7.22
N LEU A 44 7.37 -0.24 -6.14
CA LEU A 44 6.05 -0.87 -6.12
C LEU A 44 4.96 0.01 -6.74
N TYR A 45 4.98 1.29 -6.39
CA TYR A 45 3.96 2.23 -6.82
C TYR A 45 4.05 2.65 -8.29
N ASP A 46 5.21 2.44 -8.93
CA ASP A 46 5.45 2.84 -10.33
C ASP A 46 5.18 1.71 -11.34
N MET A 47 5.03 0.47 -10.87
CA MET A 47 4.69 -0.67 -11.72
C MET A 47 3.25 -0.55 -12.26
N HIS A 48 3.08 -0.71 -13.58
CA HIS A 48 1.76 -0.83 -14.22
C HIS A 48 1.21 -2.25 -14.09
N ALA A 49 -0.11 -2.43 -14.25
CA ALA A 49 -0.80 -3.68 -13.92
C ALA A 49 -0.26 -4.94 -14.64
N ASP A 50 0.34 -4.78 -15.82
CA ASP A 50 0.89 -5.85 -16.66
C ASP A 50 2.41 -6.01 -16.52
N HIS A 51 3.03 -5.24 -15.63
CA HIS A 51 4.49 -5.25 -15.44
C HIS A 51 4.95 -6.63 -14.94
N SER A 52 6.06 -7.12 -15.49
CA SER A 52 6.62 -8.44 -15.17
C SER A 52 6.81 -8.68 -13.66
N GLY A 53 7.28 -7.68 -12.92
CA GLY A 53 7.41 -7.72 -11.45
C GLY A 53 6.08 -7.95 -10.70
N LEU A 54 4.97 -7.36 -11.16
CA LEU A 54 3.65 -7.61 -10.54
C LEU A 54 3.10 -8.99 -10.90
N LEU A 55 3.34 -9.47 -12.13
CA LEU A 55 2.98 -10.84 -12.53
C LEU A 55 3.70 -11.87 -11.64
N PHE A 56 5.00 -11.65 -11.38
CA PHE A 56 5.76 -12.44 -10.42
C PHE A 56 5.12 -12.40 -9.02
N LEU A 57 4.87 -11.21 -8.46
CA LEU A 57 4.30 -11.08 -7.11
C LEU A 57 2.92 -11.74 -6.93
N ARG A 58 2.08 -11.71 -7.98
CA ARG A 58 0.79 -12.41 -8.02
C ARG A 58 0.95 -13.94 -8.08
N SER A 59 2.05 -14.43 -8.67
CA SER A 59 2.32 -15.87 -8.82
C SER A 59 2.86 -16.53 -7.53
N VAL A 60 3.41 -15.74 -6.61
CA VAL A 60 3.95 -16.23 -5.33
C VAL A 60 2.82 -16.69 -4.40
N ALA A 61 2.61 -17.99 -4.26
CA ALA A 61 1.58 -18.54 -3.35
C ALA A 61 2.03 -18.65 -1.89
N GLU A 62 3.35 -18.66 -1.66
CA GLU A 62 3.98 -18.86 -0.35
C GLU A 62 4.00 -17.55 0.49
N PRO A 63 4.36 -17.62 1.79
CA PRO A 63 4.54 -16.43 2.61
C PRO A 63 5.58 -15.47 2.02
N LEU A 64 5.29 -14.17 2.07
CA LEU A 64 6.04 -13.13 1.37
C LEU A 64 6.49 -12.02 2.33
N VAL A 65 7.79 -11.75 2.43
CA VAL A 65 8.31 -10.52 3.02
C VAL A 65 8.56 -9.52 1.91
N PHE A 66 7.98 -8.32 2.02
CA PHE A 66 8.07 -7.26 1.03
C PHE A 66 8.71 -6.03 1.65
N LEU A 67 9.94 -5.72 1.26
CA LEU A 67 10.69 -4.55 1.69
C LEU A 67 10.43 -3.41 0.70
N SER A 68 10.14 -2.21 1.19
CA SER A 68 9.81 -1.07 0.33
C SER A 68 10.18 0.27 0.96
N TRP A 69 10.33 1.30 0.12
CA TRP A 69 10.52 2.69 0.55
C TRP A 69 9.21 3.45 0.80
N LEU A 70 8.14 2.72 1.07
CA LEU A 70 6.82 3.23 1.41
C LEU A 70 6.48 2.80 2.83
N TYR A 71 5.64 3.57 3.52
CA TYR A 71 5.12 3.17 4.83
C TYR A 71 4.38 1.82 4.73
N PRO A 72 4.41 0.96 5.78
CA PRO A 72 3.87 -0.39 5.72
C PRO A 72 2.41 -0.45 5.24
N ARG A 73 1.56 0.45 5.76
CA ARG A 73 0.17 0.61 5.36
C ARG A 73 0.02 0.98 3.88
N ALA A 74 0.84 1.90 3.36
CA ALA A 74 0.86 2.25 1.95
C ALA A 74 1.29 1.08 1.07
N THR A 75 2.30 0.32 1.51
CA THR A 75 2.78 -0.89 0.83
C THR A 75 1.69 -1.95 0.75
N ARG A 76 1.05 -2.26 1.89
CA ARG A 76 -0.02 -3.25 1.99
C ARG A 76 -1.16 -2.99 1.02
N TRP A 77 -1.66 -1.75 0.99
CA TRP A 77 -2.80 -1.38 0.15
C TRP A 77 -2.44 -1.15 -1.31
N THR A 78 -1.19 -0.76 -1.60
CA THR A 78 -0.70 -0.74 -2.99
C THR A 78 -0.59 -2.16 -3.53
N LEU A 79 -0.06 -3.12 -2.75
CA LEU A 79 -0.05 -4.54 -3.12
C LEU A 79 -1.47 -5.09 -3.32
N ASP A 80 -2.40 -4.79 -2.40
CA ASP A 80 -3.79 -5.23 -2.49
C ASP A 80 -4.45 -4.78 -3.79
N ARG A 81 -4.33 -3.48 -4.08
CA ARG A 81 -4.83 -2.86 -5.31
C ARG A 81 -4.26 -3.52 -6.56
N GLN A 82 -2.98 -3.90 -6.51
CA GLN A 82 -2.32 -4.58 -7.63
C GLN A 82 -2.63 -6.09 -7.68
N GLY A 83 -3.57 -6.59 -6.86
CA GLY A 83 -3.96 -8.01 -6.84
C GLY A 83 -2.99 -8.92 -6.09
N VAL A 84 -1.99 -8.36 -5.40
CA VAL A 84 -1.05 -9.10 -4.56
C VAL A 84 -1.65 -9.18 -3.15
N LYS A 85 -2.62 -10.07 -2.98
CA LYS A 85 -3.42 -10.18 -1.74
C LYS A 85 -2.88 -11.24 -0.79
N GLY A 86 -3.07 -11.01 0.51
CA GLY A 86 -2.69 -11.93 1.58
C GLY A 86 -3.10 -11.39 2.94
N GLN A 87 -3.02 -12.23 3.96
CA GLN A 87 -3.17 -11.83 5.35
C GLN A 87 -1.98 -10.97 5.77
N GLU A 88 -2.21 -9.95 6.59
CA GLU A 88 -1.14 -9.11 7.10
C GLU A 88 -0.29 -9.89 8.10
N GLY A 89 1.03 -9.79 7.96
CA GLY A 89 2.00 -10.33 8.90
C GLY A 89 2.52 -9.24 9.83
N THR A 90 2.73 -9.57 11.10
CA THR A 90 3.24 -8.63 12.11
C THR A 90 4.75 -8.46 11.98
N THR A 91 5.19 -7.21 11.84
CA THR A 91 6.60 -6.79 11.88
C THR A 91 6.95 -6.22 13.25
N LEU A 92 8.17 -6.46 13.73
CA LEU A 92 8.70 -5.83 14.95
C LEU A 92 9.51 -4.56 14.66
N LEU A 93 9.76 -4.25 13.39
CA LEU A 93 10.40 -3.00 12.99
C LEU A 93 9.44 -1.84 13.22
N ARG A 94 9.86 -0.87 14.03
CA ARG A 94 9.14 0.39 14.24
C ARG A 94 9.63 1.45 13.27
N SER A 95 8.70 2.24 12.73
CA SER A 95 9.03 3.34 11.83
C SER A 95 9.32 4.64 12.60
N GLU A 96 10.16 5.53 12.05
CA GLU A 96 10.40 6.86 12.63
C GLU A 96 9.06 7.62 12.75
N GLY A 97 8.63 7.89 13.98
CA GLY A 97 7.37 8.56 14.31
C GLY A 97 6.36 7.71 15.11
N GLU A 98 6.63 6.42 15.31
CA GLU A 98 5.81 5.54 16.16
C GLU A 98 6.18 5.62 17.66
N ASP A 99 7.30 6.26 18.01
CA ASP A 99 7.83 6.28 19.39
C ASP A 99 7.29 7.41 20.28
N GLU A 100 6.57 8.39 19.74
CA GLU A 100 6.05 9.53 20.53
C GLU A 100 4.66 9.33 21.12
N ASP A 101 3.91 8.33 20.67
CA ASP A 101 2.50 8.11 21.05
C ASP A 101 2.27 6.72 21.67
N ALA A 102 3.33 5.93 21.90
CA ALA A 102 3.24 4.65 22.60
C ALA A 102 3.13 4.89 24.12
N ASP A 103 1.96 5.34 24.58
CA ASP A 103 1.55 5.08 25.96
C ASP A 103 1.66 3.56 26.20
N GLU A 104 2.16 3.15 27.37
CA GLU A 104 2.42 1.75 27.77
C GLU A 104 1.17 0.84 27.82
N ASN A 105 0.08 1.23 27.17
CA ASN A 105 -1.21 0.54 27.17
C ASN A 105 -1.65 0.02 25.79
N ASP A 106 -0.83 0.15 24.74
CA ASP A 106 -1.09 -0.41 23.39
C ASP A 106 -0.74 -1.92 23.30
N GLU A 107 -1.06 -2.69 24.34
CA GLU A 107 -1.11 -4.15 24.22
C GLU A 107 -2.39 -4.54 23.46
N ALA A 108 -2.23 -4.78 22.15
CA ALA A 108 -3.09 -5.64 21.35
C ALA A 108 -4.60 -5.36 21.43
N GLU A 109 -5.02 -4.13 21.22
CA GLU A 109 -6.36 -3.91 20.65
C GLU A 109 -6.27 -4.11 19.13
N GLU A 110 -6.53 -5.35 18.69
CA GLU A 110 -7.13 -5.59 17.37
C GLU A 110 -8.47 -4.84 17.35
N SER A 111 -8.42 -3.50 17.22
CA SER A 111 -9.59 -2.71 16.91
C SER A 111 -10.12 -3.30 15.60
N GLN A 112 -11.28 -3.95 15.69
CA GLN A 112 -12.01 -4.41 14.52
C GLN A 112 -12.35 -3.14 13.74
N SER A 113 -11.46 -2.79 12.82
CA SER A 113 -11.56 -1.60 12.04
C SER A 113 -12.88 -1.69 11.28
N ALA A 114 -13.80 -0.74 11.51
CA ALA A 114 -15.14 -0.73 10.91
C ALA A 114 -15.13 -0.56 9.38
N GLY A 115 -13.97 -0.67 8.72
CA GLY A 115 -13.86 -0.58 7.28
C GLY A 115 -14.29 -1.85 6.57
N ILE A 116 -14.51 -1.71 5.27
CA ILE A 116 -15.07 -2.75 4.40
C ILE A 116 -14.11 -3.92 4.11
N GLY A 117 -12.83 -3.81 4.49
CA GLY A 117 -11.82 -4.84 4.28
C GLY A 117 -11.41 -5.03 2.82
N SER A 118 -10.38 -5.85 2.58
CA SER A 118 -9.91 -6.14 1.22
C SER A 118 -11.04 -6.73 0.38
N GLN A 119 -11.22 -6.20 -0.83
CA GLN A 119 -12.26 -6.65 -1.76
C GLN A 119 -11.96 -8.06 -2.29
N GLY A 120 -12.97 -8.91 -2.46
CA GLY A 120 -12.79 -10.26 -3.04
C GLY A 120 -12.06 -11.26 -2.13
N GLN A 121 -11.55 -12.34 -2.71
CA GLN A 121 -10.94 -13.43 -1.94
C GLN A 121 -9.52 -13.10 -1.48
N VAL A 122 -9.28 -13.12 -0.17
CA VAL A 122 -7.94 -12.97 0.44
C VAL A 122 -7.31 -14.36 0.65
N PRO A 123 -6.16 -14.67 0.03
CA PRO A 123 -5.47 -15.93 0.25
C PRO A 123 -4.95 -16.06 1.70
N LYS A 124 -4.83 -17.30 2.20
CA LYS A 124 -4.28 -17.58 3.53
C LYS A 124 -2.77 -17.31 3.68
N ARG A 125 -2.07 -16.95 2.60
CA ARG A 125 -0.65 -16.58 2.66
C ARG A 125 -0.50 -15.28 3.45
N ARG A 126 0.57 -15.18 4.24
CA ARG A 126 0.91 -13.95 4.96
C ARG A 126 1.85 -13.07 4.14
N ILE A 127 1.68 -11.76 4.24
CA ILE A 127 2.54 -10.75 3.64
C ILE A 127 3.01 -9.81 4.75
N TRP A 128 4.33 -9.73 4.96
CA TRP A 128 4.96 -8.77 5.87
C TRP A 128 5.47 -7.59 5.06
N CYS A 129 5.10 -6.37 5.45
CA CYS A 129 5.57 -5.15 4.80
C CYS A 129 6.61 -4.47 5.69
N LEU A 130 7.87 -4.45 5.25
CA LEU A 130 8.99 -3.84 5.97
C LEU A 130 9.32 -2.48 5.33
N ASP A 131 9.42 -1.44 6.17
CA ASP A 131 9.74 -0.08 5.75
C ASP A 131 11.25 0.14 5.73
N LEU A 132 11.83 0.24 4.53
CA LEU A 132 13.25 0.52 4.31
C LEU A 132 13.68 1.92 4.76
N ARG A 133 12.74 2.79 5.12
CA ARG A 133 13.01 4.14 5.62
C ARG A 133 13.36 4.15 7.11
N ALA A 134 12.97 3.12 7.86
CA ALA A 134 13.06 3.09 9.31
C ALA A 134 14.50 3.01 9.82
N TYR A 135 15.33 2.22 9.14
CA TYR A 135 16.73 1.99 9.53
C TYR A 135 17.65 2.04 8.32
N ASN A 136 18.86 2.56 8.53
CA ASN A 136 19.92 2.59 7.52
C ASN A 136 20.87 1.37 7.60
N ASP A 137 20.62 0.44 8.52
CA ASP A 137 21.44 -0.76 8.74
C ASP A 137 20.73 -2.00 8.17
N ALA A 138 21.39 -2.69 7.25
CA ALA A 138 20.90 -3.92 6.63
C ALA A 138 20.64 -5.03 7.67
N GLN A 139 21.43 -5.11 8.74
CA GLN A 139 21.31 -6.19 9.73
C GLN A 139 19.96 -6.18 10.44
N VAL A 140 19.39 -5.01 10.70
CA VAL A 140 18.07 -4.87 11.33
C VAL A 140 16.98 -5.58 10.52
N TYR A 141 17.00 -5.42 9.20
CA TYR A 141 16.07 -6.10 8.30
C TYR A 141 16.36 -7.59 8.19
N LEU A 142 17.63 -7.98 8.13
CA LEU A 142 18.03 -9.39 8.03
C LEU A 142 17.62 -10.18 9.27
N ASP A 143 17.75 -9.60 10.46
CA ASP A 143 17.35 -10.25 11.71
C ASP A 143 15.83 -10.39 11.80
N GLU A 144 15.07 -9.38 11.33
CA GLU A 144 13.62 -9.49 11.24
C GLU A 144 13.18 -10.55 10.23
N ILE A 145 13.83 -10.64 9.07
CA ILE A 145 13.54 -11.68 8.06
C ILE A 145 13.79 -13.07 8.63
N LYS A 146 14.90 -13.28 9.37
CA LYS A 146 15.19 -14.55 10.05
C LYS A 146 14.14 -14.87 11.11
N ARG A 147 13.71 -13.88 11.90
CA ARG A 147 12.64 -14.04 12.89
C ARG A 147 11.34 -14.49 12.22
N ILE A 148 10.94 -13.84 11.13
CA ILE A 148 9.75 -14.20 10.35
C ILE A 148 9.89 -15.62 9.78
N GLY A 149 11.05 -15.98 9.23
CA GLY A 149 11.35 -17.33 8.75
C GLY A 149 11.18 -18.38 9.85
N ALA A 150 11.72 -18.12 11.05
CA ALA A 150 11.56 -18.97 12.22
C ALA A 150 10.10 -19.13 12.64
N GLU A 151 9.33 -18.03 12.70
CA GLU A 151 7.89 -18.03 13.02
C GLU A 151 7.10 -18.91 12.04
N GLN A 152 7.42 -18.89 10.75
CA GLN A 152 6.77 -19.73 9.74
C GLN A 152 7.16 -21.22 9.83
N SER A 153 8.34 -21.51 10.35
CA SER A 153 8.83 -22.88 10.53
C SER A 153 8.25 -23.59 11.76
N MET A 154 7.74 -22.84 12.74
CA MET A 154 7.17 -23.42 13.96
C MET A 154 5.88 -24.19 13.62
N PRO A 155 5.80 -25.50 13.93
CA PRO A 155 4.57 -26.25 13.81
C PRO A 155 3.53 -25.62 14.72
N THR A 156 2.46 -25.08 14.14
CA THR A 156 1.25 -24.80 14.90
C THR A 156 0.76 -26.14 15.45
N ILE A 157 0.89 -26.36 16.76
CA ILE A 157 0.27 -27.50 17.44
C ILE A 157 -1.24 -27.23 17.42
N GLY A 158 -1.86 -27.54 16.29
CA GLY A 158 -3.30 -27.58 16.15
C GLY A 158 -3.81 -28.84 16.84
N LEU A 159 -4.53 -28.65 17.95
CA LEU A 159 -5.41 -29.66 18.52
C LEU A 159 -6.55 -29.95 17.52
N SER A 160 -6.30 -30.74 16.48
CA SER A 160 -7.36 -31.29 15.64
C SER A 160 -6.98 -32.68 15.13
N LEU A 161 -7.74 -33.67 15.61
CA LEU A 161 -7.66 -35.07 15.25
C LEU A 161 -7.63 -35.27 13.72
N SER A 162 -6.71 -36.13 13.28
CA SER A 162 -6.66 -36.64 11.91
C SER A 162 -7.93 -37.39 11.53
N LEU A 163 -8.59 -36.95 10.46
CA LEU A 163 -9.47 -37.79 9.67
C LEU A 163 -9.02 -37.73 8.20
N ASN A 164 -8.64 -38.91 7.71
CA ASN A 164 -8.18 -39.24 6.37
C ASN A 164 -9.15 -38.76 5.27
N GLY A 165 -8.59 -38.28 4.16
CA GLY A 165 -9.31 -38.17 2.89
C GLY A 165 -8.61 -37.26 1.89
N GLY A 166 -7.59 -37.77 1.19
CA GLY A 166 -6.98 -37.04 0.06
C GLY A 166 -7.76 -37.24 -1.24
N PRO A 167 -7.66 -36.29 -2.18
CA PRO A 167 -7.56 -36.68 -3.59
C PRO A 167 -6.49 -35.93 -4.40
N HIS A 168 -5.76 -36.74 -5.17
CA HIS A 168 -5.11 -36.56 -6.47
C HIS A 168 -4.67 -35.16 -6.96
N ARG A 169 -3.34 -35.04 -7.07
CA ARG A 169 -2.60 -33.98 -7.77
C ARG A 169 -2.67 -34.20 -9.30
N HIS A 170 -3.18 -33.22 -10.04
CA HIS A 170 -2.90 -33.12 -11.47
C HIS A 170 -1.49 -32.53 -11.67
N ARG A 171 -0.65 -33.31 -12.35
CA ARG A 171 0.77 -33.06 -12.58
C ARG A 171 0.91 -32.17 -13.82
N ILE A 172 1.36 -30.93 -13.63
CA ILE A 172 1.99 -30.13 -14.70
C ILE A 172 3.45 -29.97 -14.28
N ALA A 173 4.35 -30.41 -15.15
CA ALA A 173 5.80 -30.27 -15.02
C ALA A 173 6.35 -29.93 -16.42
N PRO A 174 7.56 -29.35 -16.55
CA PRO A 174 8.20 -28.36 -15.68
C PRO A 174 8.80 -27.18 -16.49
N TYR A 175 8.68 -25.94 -16.02
CA TYR A 175 9.56 -24.83 -16.43
C TYR A 175 10.52 -24.54 -15.28
N LEU A 176 11.58 -25.35 -15.24
CA LEU A 176 12.76 -25.20 -14.40
C LEU A 176 13.92 -25.65 -15.29
N GLU A 177 14.62 -24.69 -15.92
CA GLU A 177 15.97 -24.87 -16.47
C GLU A 177 16.46 -23.56 -17.14
N PRO A 178 17.21 -22.68 -16.43
CA PRO A 178 17.85 -21.51 -17.02
C PRO A 178 19.07 -21.83 -17.93
N GLN A 179 19.34 -23.11 -18.21
CA GLN A 179 20.63 -23.58 -18.75
C GLN A 179 20.61 -24.00 -20.22
N LYS A 180 19.52 -23.77 -20.98
CA LYS A 180 19.41 -24.18 -22.41
C LYS A 180 19.27 -23.03 -23.40
N LEU A 181 20.06 -21.97 -23.21
CA LEU A 181 20.28 -20.93 -24.23
C LEU A 181 21.73 -20.90 -24.77
N LEU A 182 22.55 -21.87 -24.39
CA LEU A 182 23.96 -21.98 -24.80
C LEU A 182 24.20 -23.22 -25.66
N SER A 183 23.52 -23.35 -26.79
CA SER A 183 23.99 -24.21 -27.89
C SER A 183 23.20 -23.97 -29.17
N ASN A 184 23.68 -23.06 -30.03
CA ASN A 184 23.94 -23.33 -31.45
C ASN A 184 24.37 -22.05 -32.19
N GLY A 185 25.56 -22.08 -32.78
CA GLY A 185 26.00 -21.09 -33.78
C GLY A 185 27.51 -20.86 -33.80
N LYS A 186 28.22 -21.63 -34.63
CA LYS A 186 29.68 -21.60 -34.85
C LYS A 186 30.13 -20.33 -35.60
N HIS A 187 31.28 -19.75 -35.24
CA HIS A 187 32.43 -19.37 -36.13
C HIS A 187 33.56 -18.64 -35.35
N GLU A 188 34.68 -19.37 -35.13
CA GLU A 188 36.16 -19.09 -35.16
C GLU A 188 36.80 -17.68 -34.85
N PRO A 189 38.11 -17.61 -34.49
CA PRO A 189 38.58 -16.97 -33.24
C PRO A 189 39.45 -15.70 -33.39
N GLY A 190 39.56 -14.92 -32.30
CA GLY A 190 40.53 -13.83 -32.17
C GLY A 190 40.73 -13.30 -30.74
N ALA A 191 41.87 -13.65 -30.14
CA ALA A 191 42.67 -12.94 -29.13
C ALA A 191 42.04 -12.40 -27.81
N SER A 192 42.40 -13.08 -26.71
CA SER A 192 42.85 -12.58 -25.38
C SER A 192 42.43 -11.18 -24.89
N THR A 193 41.84 -11.09 -23.70
CA THR A 193 42.53 -10.77 -22.41
C THR A 193 41.53 -10.69 -21.26
N SER A 194 42.04 -10.98 -20.07
CA SER A 194 41.38 -11.10 -18.77
C SER A 194 40.41 -9.96 -18.42
N GLY A 195 39.22 -10.34 -17.97
CA GLY A 195 38.29 -9.46 -17.27
C GLY A 195 37.31 -10.33 -16.50
N VAL A 196 37.29 -10.18 -15.18
CA VAL A 196 36.34 -10.83 -14.27
C VAL A 196 34.94 -10.58 -14.81
N SER A 197 34.29 -11.63 -15.29
CA SER A 197 32.96 -11.53 -15.91
C SER A 197 31.94 -11.28 -14.80
N ALA A 198 31.71 -9.99 -14.52
CA ALA A 198 30.53 -9.54 -13.81
C ALA A 198 29.33 -10.10 -14.57
N ARG A 199 28.55 -10.95 -13.89
CA ARG A 199 27.25 -11.40 -14.39
C ARG A 199 26.42 -10.16 -14.75
N PRO A 200 25.70 -10.15 -15.88
CA PRO A 200 24.87 -9.00 -16.22
C PRO A 200 23.84 -8.81 -15.08
N ALA A 201 23.78 -7.59 -14.55
CA ALA A 201 22.65 -7.18 -13.72
C ALA A 201 21.37 -7.52 -14.49
N ILE A 202 20.43 -8.21 -13.86
CA ILE A 202 19.10 -8.44 -14.44
C ILE A 202 18.51 -7.04 -14.62
N GLU A 203 18.50 -6.54 -15.85
CA GLU A 203 17.95 -5.23 -16.14
C GLU A 203 16.43 -5.32 -15.98
N LEU A 204 15.94 -4.80 -14.85
CA LEU A 204 14.52 -4.77 -14.57
C LEU A 204 13.82 -3.90 -15.62
N GLU A 205 12.62 -4.32 -16.00
CA GLU A 205 11.76 -3.56 -16.89
C GLU A 205 11.56 -2.12 -16.37
N PRO A 206 11.74 -1.08 -17.21
CA PRO A 206 11.73 0.30 -16.76
C PRO A 206 10.32 0.76 -16.39
N THR A 207 10.22 1.56 -15.32
CA THR A 207 8.96 2.16 -14.86
C THR A 207 8.96 3.68 -14.96
N LYS A 208 7.77 4.29 -15.03
CA LYS A 208 7.59 5.75 -14.99
C LYS A 208 6.99 6.14 -13.64
N ARG A 209 7.38 7.31 -13.13
CA ARG A 209 6.76 7.88 -11.92
C ARG A 209 5.26 8.04 -12.10
N ARG A 210 4.48 7.55 -11.13
CA ARG A 210 3.02 7.64 -11.13
C ARG A 210 2.51 8.49 -9.97
N TRP A 211 1.26 8.91 -10.08
CA TRP A 211 0.53 9.62 -9.03
C TRP A 211 -0.93 9.17 -9.06
N TYR A 212 -1.39 8.54 -7.98
CA TYR A 212 -2.76 8.04 -7.83
C TYR A 212 -3.10 7.73 -6.35
N PRO A 213 -4.37 7.88 -5.94
CA PRO A 213 -4.77 7.48 -4.60
C PRO A 213 -4.77 5.95 -4.46
N VAL A 214 -4.47 5.49 -3.26
CA VAL A 214 -4.61 4.10 -2.82
C VAL A 214 -5.59 4.09 -1.65
N ILE A 215 -6.57 3.18 -1.66
CA ILE A 215 -7.57 3.09 -0.59
C ILE A 215 -7.12 2.03 0.41
N ASP A 216 -7.03 2.44 1.67
CA ASP A 216 -7.00 1.57 2.81
C ASP A 216 -8.41 1.09 3.14
N TYR A 217 -8.72 -0.15 2.76
CA TYR A 217 -10.04 -0.70 2.98
C TYR A 217 -10.29 -1.18 4.41
N SER A 218 -9.27 -1.36 5.26
CA SER A 218 -9.51 -1.63 6.68
C SER A 218 -10.02 -0.38 7.38
N ARG A 219 -9.63 0.82 6.93
CA ARG A 219 -10.19 2.09 7.45
C ARG A 219 -11.42 2.59 6.68
N CYS A 220 -11.57 2.28 5.40
CA CYS A 220 -12.63 2.85 4.57
C CYS A 220 -14.04 2.38 5.01
N THR A 221 -14.88 3.32 5.45
CA THR A 221 -16.28 3.08 5.84
C THR A 221 -17.27 3.08 4.66
N ASN A 222 -16.78 3.14 3.42
CA ASN A 222 -17.59 3.23 2.20
C ASN A 222 -18.55 4.44 2.16
N CYS A 223 -18.16 5.58 2.75
CA CYS A 223 -19.01 6.79 2.87
C CYS A 223 -19.21 7.60 1.58
N MET A 224 -18.49 7.28 0.51
CA MET A 224 -18.55 7.93 -0.82
C MET A 224 -18.10 9.39 -0.91
N GLU A 225 -17.57 9.97 0.17
CA GLU A 225 -17.09 11.37 0.15
C GLU A 225 -15.97 11.61 -0.87
N CYS A 226 -15.10 10.63 -1.10
CA CYS A 226 -13.98 10.77 -2.04
C CYS A 226 -14.43 10.80 -3.52
N ILE A 227 -15.47 10.06 -3.89
CA ILE A 227 -16.02 10.07 -5.24
C ILE A 227 -16.82 11.35 -5.50
N ASP A 228 -17.63 11.78 -4.54
CA ASP A 228 -18.42 13.03 -4.64
C ASP A 228 -17.51 14.26 -4.72
N PHE A 229 -16.40 14.25 -3.98
CA PHE A 229 -15.47 15.36 -3.95
C PHE A 229 -14.57 15.45 -5.20
N CYS A 230 -14.17 14.30 -5.76
CA CYS A 230 -13.19 14.25 -6.85
C CYS A 230 -13.82 14.47 -8.23
N LEU A 231 -13.71 15.70 -8.76
CA LEU A 231 -14.26 16.09 -10.06
C LEU A 231 -13.39 15.70 -11.27
N PHE A 232 -12.44 14.79 -11.09
CA PHE A 232 -11.51 14.30 -12.12
C PHE A 232 -11.83 12.87 -12.55
N GLY A 233 -12.90 12.25 -12.01
CA GLY A 233 -13.32 10.91 -12.42
C GLY A 233 -12.32 9.81 -12.05
N VAL A 234 -11.66 9.94 -10.89
CA VAL A 234 -10.65 8.97 -10.40
C VAL A 234 -11.30 7.74 -9.76
N TYR A 235 -12.43 7.95 -9.09
CA TYR A 235 -13.14 6.92 -8.32
C TYR A 235 -14.36 6.40 -9.06
N GLY A 236 -14.72 5.15 -8.77
CA GLY A 236 -15.93 4.48 -9.23
C GLY A 236 -16.43 3.50 -8.18
N LEU A 237 -17.51 2.79 -8.48
CA LEU A 237 -18.07 1.74 -7.62
C LEU A 237 -17.92 0.37 -8.29
N ASP A 238 -17.66 -0.66 -7.51
CA ASP A 238 -17.65 -2.03 -8.02
C ASP A 238 -19.08 -2.58 -8.15
N HIS A 239 -19.19 -3.81 -8.64
CA HIS A 239 -20.47 -4.52 -8.76
C HIS A 239 -21.23 -4.71 -7.44
N SER A 240 -20.57 -4.59 -6.29
CA SER A 240 -21.16 -4.67 -4.96
C SER A 240 -21.53 -3.30 -4.38
N GLY A 241 -21.25 -2.20 -5.10
CA GLY A 241 -21.44 -0.83 -4.62
C GLY A 241 -20.31 -0.35 -3.68
N SER A 242 -19.16 -1.02 -3.67
CA SER A 242 -18.00 -0.62 -2.88
C SER A 242 -17.10 0.33 -3.68
N ILE A 243 -16.60 1.37 -3.00
CA ILE A 243 -15.71 2.36 -3.60
C ILE A 243 -14.41 1.73 -4.13
N LEU A 244 -13.96 2.15 -5.31
CA LEU A 244 -12.64 1.80 -5.85
C LEU A 244 -12.02 2.96 -6.63
N VAL A 245 -10.70 2.93 -6.79
CA VAL A 245 -10.00 3.84 -7.71
C VAL A 245 -10.06 3.22 -9.10
N GLU A 246 -10.95 3.73 -9.95
CA GLU A 246 -11.27 3.18 -11.27
C GLU A 246 -10.30 3.70 -12.34
N GLN A 247 -10.18 5.02 -12.46
CA GLN A 247 -9.32 5.68 -13.44
C GLN A 247 -8.15 6.37 -12.74
N GLN A 248 -7.20 5.58 -12.25
CA GLN A 248 -6.08 6.09 -11.45
C GLN A 248 -5.23 7.16 -12.15
N ASP A 249 -5.06 7.07 -13.46
CA ASP A 249 -4.25 8.00 -14.24
C ASP A 249 -4.98 9.33 -14.53
N ASN A 250 -6.27 9.45 -14.19
CA ASN A 250 -6.99 10.72 -14.19
C ASN A 250 -6.64 11.59 -12.97
N CYS A 251 -5.94 11.03 -11.97
CA CYS A 251 -5.56 11.78 -10.79
C CYS A 251 -4.57 12.90 -11.12
N LYS A 252 -4.87 14.13 -10.70
CA LYS A 252 -4.02 15.29 -10.95
C LYS A 252 -2.74 15.19 -10.14
N LYS A 253 -1.61 15.31 -10.84
CA LYS A 253 -0.27 15.11 -10.27
C LYS A 253 -0.05 16.06 -9.11
N GLY A 254 0.16 15.50 -7.92
CA GLY A 254 0.43 16.26 -6.71
C GLY A 254 -0.81 16.70 -5.93
N CYS A 255 -2.03 16.47 -6.43
CA CYS A 255 -3.26 16.79 -5.71
C CYS A 255 -3.60 15.71 -4.67
N PRO A 256 -3.59 16.01 -3.35
CA PRO A 256 -3.92 15.06 -2.30
C PRO A 256 -5.33 15.30 -1.72
N ALA A 257 -6.11 16.21 -2.29
CA ALA A 257 -7.30 16.79 -1.66
C ALA A 257 -8.32 15.77 -1.12
N CYS A 258 -8.55 14.67 -1.86
CA CYS A 258 -9.45 13.60 -1.43
C CYS A 258 -9.00 12.86 -0.15
N SER A 259 -7.71 12.90 0.20
CA SER A 259 -7.21 12.38 1.48
C SER A 259 -7.58 13.24 2.68
N ARG A 260 -7.75 14.54 2.48
CA ARG A 260 -8.10 15.50 3.54
C ARG A 260 -9.58 15.48 3.89
N VAL A 261 -10.43 15.19 2.91
CA VAL A 261 -11.89 15.10 3.11
C VAL A 261 -12.31 13.72 3.61
N CYS A 262 -11.48 12.68 3.48
CA CYS A 262 -11.85 11.35 3.92
C CYS A 262 -11.95 11.29 5.46
N PRO A 263 -13.14 11.05 6.04
CA PRO A 263 -13.34 11.14 7.49
C PRO A 263 -12.65 10.01 8.25
N ALA A 264 -12.45 8.86 7.59
CA ALA A 264 -11.74 7.71 8.15
C ALA A 264 -10.24 7.73 7.84
N ASN A 265 -9.72 8.77 7.19
CA ASN A 265 -8.32 8.85 6.75
C ASN A 265 -7.90 7.59 5.95
N ALA A 266 -8.74 7.15 5.02
CA ALA A 266 -8.54 5.90 4.27
C ALA A 266 -7.80 6.10 2.95
N ILE A 267 -7.66 7.33 2.44
CA ILE A 267 -7.03 7.60 1.16
C ILE A 267 -5.55 7.93 1.36
N ILE A 268 -4.69 7.17 0.68
CA ILE A 268 -3.23 7.25 0.77
C ILE A 268 -2.66 7.75 -0.56
N PHE A 269 -1.71 8.67 -0.50
CA PHE A 269 -0.83 9.03 -1.62
C PHE A 269 0.62 8.68 -1.23
N PRO A 270 1.12 7.48 -1.56
CA PRO A 270 2.38 6.94 -1.03
C PRO A 270 3.63 7.82 -1.23
N GLN A 271 3.63 8.67 -2.26
CA GLN A 271 4.73 9.61 -2.55
C GLN A 271 4.49 11.04 -2.06
N HIS A 272 3.42 11.28 -1.29
CA HIS A 272 3.17 12.60 -0.74
C HIS A 272 4.18 12.94 0.37
N LYS A 273 4.50 14.23 0.51
CA LYS A 273 5.50 14.70 1.50
C LYS A 273 5.04 14.60 2.95
N THR A 274 3.74 14.68 3.21
CA THR A 274 3.16 14.58 4.56
C THR A 274 3.03 13.10 4.94
N PRO A 275 3.67 12.63 6.03
CA PRO A 275 3.65 11.23 6.46
C PRO A 275 2.26 10.60 6.55
N ALA A 276 1.30 11.25 7.20
CA ALA A 276 -0.05 10.73 7.37
C ALA A 276 -0.76 10.49 6.02
N ILE A 277 -0.62 11.42 5.06
CA ILE A 277 -1.18 11.29 3.70
C ILE A 277 -0.41 10.19 2.93
N ALA A 278 0.88 10.04 3.19
CA ALA A 278 1.71 9.00 2.60
C ALA A 278 1.49 7.59 3.19
N GLY A 279 0.63 7.47 4.20
CA GLY A 279 0.26 6.19 4.81
C GLY A 279 1.07 5.84 6.07
N ALA A 280 1.72 6.80 6.73
CA ALA A 280 2.18 6.58 8.10
C ALA A 280 0.99 6.35 9.04
N ASN A 281 1.25 5.71 10.18
CA ASN A 281 0.30 5.69 11.28
C ASN A 281 0.12 7.12 11.84
N GLY A 282 -1.09 7.46 12.29
CA GLY A 282 -1.49 8.83 12.68
C GLY A 282 -2.64 9.40 11.84
N GLU A 283 -3.26 10.46 12.36
CA GLU A 283 -4.38 11.15 11.71
C GLU A 283 -3.86 12.13 10.62
N VAL A 284 -4.47 12.09 9.43
CA VAL A 284 -4.24 13.09 8.35
C VAL A 284 -4.72 14.48 8.77
N THR A 285 -5.50 14.53 9.85
CA THR A 285 -6.10 15.71 10.44
C THR A 285 -6.03 15.64 11.97
N ASN A 286 -4.82 15.60 12.50
CA ASN A 286 -4.47 16.26 13.76
C ASN A 286 -2.95 16.34 13.81
N LEU A 287 -2.41 17.43 13.26
CA LEU A 287 -1.15 17.92 13.81
C LEU A 287 -1.44 18.18 15.30
N LYS A 288 -0.94 17.25 16.13
CA LYS A 288 -0.59 17.43 17.54
C LYS A 288 -0.52 18.91 17.88
N ILE A 289 -1.40 19.37 18.78
CA ILE A 289 -1.28 20.61 19.59
C ILE A 289 -0.22 21.56 19.01
N ASP A 290 -0.60 22.20 17.91
CA ASP A 290 0.35 22.83 17.02
C ASP A 290 0.95 24.06 17.71
N LEU A 291 2.28 24.20 17.74
CA LEU A 291 2.97 25.39 18.24
C LEU A 291 2.41 26.68 17.58
N SER A 292 1.75 26.55 16.43
CA SER A 292 0.94 27.60 15.79
C SER A 292 -0.18 28.18 16.68
N LYS A 293 -0.81 27.38 17.54
CA LYS A 293 -1.76 27.85 18.59
C LYS A 293 -1.06 28.65 19.70
N LEU A 294 0.22 28.37 19.95
CA LEU A 294 1.08 29.13 20.88
C LEU A 294 1.62 30.43 20.25
N PHE A 295 1.65 30.55 18.91
CA PHE A 295 2.20 31.71 18.19
C PHE A 295 1.20 32.44 17.26
N GLY A 296 -0.10 32.16 17.34
CA GLY A 296 -1.15 32.96 16.68
C GLY A 296 -1.33 32.73 15.18
N GLY A 297 -1.03 31.54 14.65
CA GLY A 297 -1.34 31.16 13.27
C GLY A 297 -2.80 30.75 13.09
N GLU A 298 -3.44 31.20 12.01
CA GLU A 298 -4.83 30.81 11.66
C GLU A 298 -4.91 29.31 11.34
N GLU A 299 -5.82 28.59 12.03
CA GLU A 299 -6.16 27.19 11.71
C GLU A 299 -6.69 27.11 10.27
N LYS A 300 -5.97 26.41 9.38
CA LYS A 300 -6.52 26.09 8.05
C LYS A 300 -7.40 24.86 8.18
N ASP A 301 -8.72 25.06 8.10
CA ASP A 301 -9.72 24.01 7.99
C ASP A 301 -9.32 22.96 6.91
N PRO A 302 -9.19 21.66 7.25
CA PRO A 302 -8.82 20.62 6.29
C PRO A 302 -9.72 20.58 5.06
N LEU A 303 -11.02 20.89 5.22
CA LEU A 303 -11.96 20.93 4.13
C LEU A 303 -11.68 22.13 3.21
N ALA A 304 -11.45 23.32 3.77
CA ALA A 304 -11.04 24.49 3.00
C ALA A 304 -9.72 24.26 2.24
N MET A 305 -8.75 23.58 2.86
CA MET A 305 -7.51 23.18 2.19
C MET A 305 -7.77 22.23 1.02
N ALA A 306 -8.60 21.21 1.23
CA ALA A 306 -8.95 20.26 0.18
C ALA A 306 -9.61 20.96 -1.01
N VAL A 307 -10.55 21.86 -0.74
CA VAL A 307 -11.25 22.64 -1.78
C VAL A 307 -10.28 23.54 -2.53
N ALA A 308 -9.38 24.24 -1.83
CA ALA A 308 -8.35 25.05 -2.48
C ALA A 308 -7.42 24.21 -3.36
N GLU A 309 -6.99 23.04 -2.89
CA GLU A 309 -6.14 22.11 -3.67
C GLU A 309 -6.87 21.57 -4.91
N ARG A 310 -8.15 21.21 -4.79
CA ARG A 310 -8.96 20.74 -5.93
C ARG A 310 -9.19 21.85 -6.95
N ASP A 311 -9.58 23.03 -6.49
CA ASP A 311 -9.94 24.15 -7.35
C ASP A 311 -8.73 24.74 -8.05
N ALA A 312 -7.55 24.72 -7.43
CA ALA A 312 -6.29 25.06 -8.10
C ALA A 312 -6.05 24.19 -9.34
N GLU A 313 -6.30 22.88 -9.24
CA GLU A 313 -6.17 21.95 -10.36
C GLU A 313 -7.29 22.10 -11.41
N LEU A 314 -8.51 22.46 -11.00
CA LEU A 314 -9.59 22.80 -11.94
C LEU A 314 -9.22 24.02 -12.78
N VAL A 315 -8.71 25.07 -12.15
CA VAL A 315 -8.26 26.29 -12.82
C VAL A 315 -7.07 26.00 -13.74
N ALA A 316 -6.13 25.15 -13.32
CA ALA A 316 -5.01 24.71 -14.16
C ALA A 316 -5.48 23.96 -15.42
N ASP A 317 -6.60 23.24 -15.34
CA ASP A 317 -7.27 22.58 -16.48
C ASP A 317 -8.12 23.54 -17.34
N GLY A 318 -8.20 24.83 -16.99
CA GLY A 318 -9.04 25.81 -17.68
C GLY A 318 -10.53 25.73 -17.33
N ARG A 319 -10.89 25.08 -16.22
CA ARG A 319 -12.25 25.03 -15.66
C ARG A 319 -12.42 26.11 -14.60
N GLU A 320 -13.66 26.50 -14.32
CA GLU A 320 -13.96 27.43 -13.22
C GLU A 320 -13.81 26.73 -11.85
N ALA A 321 -13.32 27.48 -10.86
CA ALA A 321 -13.33 27.04 -9.47
C ALA A 321 -14.78 26.93 -8.98
N VAL A 322 -15.11 25.83 -8.31
CA VAL A 322 -16.48 25.55 -7.86
C VAL A 322 -16.69 25.81 -6.37
N GLY A 323 -15.61 26.02 -5.63
CA GLY A 323 -15.60 26.31 -4.20
C GLY A 323 -16.32 25.26 -3.37
N MET A 324 -16.95 25.72 -2.29
CA MET A 324 -17.71 24.89 -1.36
C MET A 324 -19.08 24.45 -1.91
N ALA A 325 -19.46 24.84 -3.13
CA ALA A 325 -20.78 24.57 -3.66
C ALA A 325 -20.94 23.15 -4.23
N VAL A 326 -19.84 22.50 -4.64
CA VAL A 326 -19.86 21.22 -5.36
C VAL A 326 -18.97 20.20 -4.65
N GLY A 327 -19.48 18.97 -4.49
CA GLY A 327 -18.71 17.82 -4.00
C GLY A 327 -18.29 17.91 -2.54
N ILE A 328 -18.86 18.84 -1.76
CA ILE A 328 -18.61 18.90 -0.33
C ILE A 328 -19.40 17.80 0.35
N PRO A 329 -18.75 16.98 1.20
CA PRO A 329 -19.46 16.01 2.02
C PRO A 329 -20.58 16.67 2.80
N LYS A 330 -21.82 16.27 2.56
CA LYS A 330 -22.90 16.50 3.51
C LYS A 330 -22.61 15.56 4.67
N ARG A 331 -21.74 15.99 5.59
CA ARG A 331 -21.37 15.24 6.80
C ARG A 331 -22.63 14.55 7.29
N GLN A 332 -22.68 13.22 7.23
CA GLN A 332 -23.84 12.48 7.68
C GLN A 332 -24.03 12.89 9.13
N THR A 333 -25.03 13.73 9.37
CA THR A 333 -25.42 14.20 10.68
C THR A 333 -26.18 13.05 11.31
N GLY A 334 -25.45 12.02 11.72
CA GLY A 334 -25.77 11.34 12.96
C GLY A 334 -25.46 12.29 14.10
N SER A 335 -26.18 13.41 14.18
CA SER A 335 -26.19 14.25 15.35
C SER A 335 -27.53 14.02 16.03
N ASP A 336 -27.47 13.54 17.27
CA ASP A 336 -28.39 13.94 18.34
C ASP A 336 -28.46 15.48 18.38
N LYS A 337 -29.12 16.09 17.40
CA LYS A 337 -29.65 17.44 17.56
C LYS A 337 -31.01 17.25 18.23
N PRO A 338 -31.31 17.98 19.33
CA PRO A 338 -32.67 18.03 19.80
C PRO A 338 -33.54 18.55 18.65
N ARG A 339 -34.58 17.78 18.29
CA ARG A 339 -35.56 18.12 17.25
C ARG A 339 -35.94 19.59 17.38
N ASP A 340 -35.86 20.33 16.27
CA ASP A 340 -36.23 21.74 16.25
C ASP A 340 -37.61 21.95 15.60
N ALA A 341 -38.15 23.16 15.74
CA ALA A 341 -39.48 23.49 15.26
C ALA A 341 -39.62 23.42 13.72
N LEU A 342 -38.50 23.37 12.99
CA LEU A 342 -38.50 23.25 11.54
C LEU A 342 -38.74 21.80 11.13
N ASP A 343 -38.21 20.84 11.88
CA ASP A 343 -38.44 19.40 11.68
C ASP A 343 -39.94 19.05 11.86
N ASP A 344 -40.60 19.63 12.87
CA ASP A 344 -42.02 19.41 13.13
C ASP A 344 -42.94 20.05 12.05
N LEU A 345 -42.48 21.11 11.38
CA LEU A 345 -43.20 21.73 10.27
C LEU A 345 -43.10 20.90 8.99
N ILE A 346 -41.99 20.20 8.77
CA ILE A 346 -41.79 19.30 7.63
C ILE A 346 -42.68 18.06 7.79
N ASP A 347 -42.68 17.44 8.96
CA ASP A 347 -43.57 16.31 9.28
C ASP A 347 -45.06 16.71 9.16
N GLY A 348 -45.39 17.95 9.53
CA GLY A 348 -46.73 18.51 9.38
C GLY A 348 -47.17 18.65 7.92
N LEU A 349 -46.27 19.01 7.01
CA LEU A 349 -46.58 19.15 5.58
C LEU A 349 -46.86 17.81 4.91
N ASP A 350 -46.12 16.76 5.27
CA ASP A 350 -46.34 15.40 4.76
C ASP A 350 -47.67 14.78 5.24
N SER A 351 -48.21 15.28 6.36
CA SER A 351 -49.54 14.88 6.87
C SER A 351 -50.73 15.48 6.11
N PHE A 352 -50.49 16.43 5.20
CA PHE A 352 -51.52 17.07 4.38
C PHE A 352 -51.59 16.54 2.93
N GLU A 353 -50.77 15.56 2.56
CA GLU A 353 -50.95 14.78 1.34
C GLU A 353 -51.70 13.46 1.62
N LEU A 354 -52.99 13.57 1.93
CA LEU A 354 -53.95 12.45 1.90
C LEU A 354 -55.32 12.89 1.38
#